data_AF-A0A7K0KG21-F1
#
_entry.id   AF-A0A7K0KG21-F1
#
_cell.length_a   1.000
_cell.length_b   1.000
_cell.length_c   1.000
_cell.angle_alpha   90.00
_cell.angle_beta   90.00
_cell.angle_gamma   90.00
#
_symmetry.space_group_name_H-M   'P 1'
#
loop_
_entity.id
_entity.type
_entity.pdbx_description
1 polymer ?
#
loop_
_entity_poly.entity_id
_entity_poly.type
_entity_poly.pdbx_seq_one_letter_code
_entity_poly.pdbx_strand_id
1 'polypeptide(L)'
;MPSKPDFTVRLFEPSLEAEVLFTFGQEHEAWMYLGRSPLLIDRDTVLYMLRQKDSMPEGHRWGDAFPAVVNHTSSGMARKHPDFHAAKHGDYEAALRLVDAFVKDSKIADIARRYPHAHIVYNHKMQGGDINMIPAAYAAKFSAIGMTVDHDIIAVTDVSHTNATDLSRISKRMRFEGEVRKGTDYIILDDFITSGAELRDLRDYIQSRGGNVVLMTTFGHGSFGKLQDIRIDSKYIERLNASGITDQDLRKYGIASEIGCLTLGEAARLSRLVNARAKAAAAQRGTGLQRTCLEQRTLSGVAGEVPRGRLQGIENEKINETSKTINGGEQRAAKGFRR
;
A
#
# COMPACT_ATOMS: atom_id res chain seq x y z
N MET A 1 24.87 -18.64 -60.49
CA MET A 1 25.39 -18.55 -59.11
C MET A 1 24.54 -17.50 -58.38
N PRO A 2 23.58 -17.86 -57.52
CA PRO A 2 22.77 -16.86 -56.84
C PRO A 2 23.51 -16.32 -55.61
N SER A 3 23.44 -15.00 -55.42
CA SER A 3 24.02 -14.25 -54.30
C SER A 3 23.38 -14.68 -52.97
N LYS A 4 24.20 -14.98 -51.96
CA LYS A 4 23.72 -15.19 -50.59
C LYS A 4 23.09 -13.89 -50.06
N PRO A 5 21.93 -13.94 -49.37
CA PRO A 5 21.43 -12.79 -48.66
C PRO A 5 22.32 -12.52 -47.45
N ASP A 6 22.76 -11.28 -47.34
CA ASP A 6 23.49 -10.78 -46.18
C ASP A 6 22.45 -10.41 -45.10
N PHE A 7 22.27 -11.28 -44.11
CA PHE A 7 21.46 -10.98 -42.93
C PHE A 7 22.38 -10.58 -41.79
N THR A 8 22.51 -9.28 -41.58
CA THR A 8 23.14 -8.73 -40.39
C THR A 8 22.21 -8.98 -39.19
N VAL A 9 22.54 -9.99 -38.39
CA VAL A 9 21.93 -10.16 -37.06
C VAL A 9 22.49 -9.05 -36.18
N ARG A 10 21.71 -7.99 -35.98
CA ARG A 10 21.99 -7.04 -34.89
C ARG A 10 21.69 -7.75 -33.58
N LEU A 11 22.72 -8.32 -32.96
CA LEU A 11 22.66 -8.70 -31.56
C LEU A 11 22.31 -7.43 -30.78
N PHE A 12 21.13 -7.44 -30.16
CA PHE A 12 20.72 -6.38 -29.26
C PHE A 12 21.70 -6.40 -28.10
N GLU A 13 22.66 -5.47 -28.07
CA GLU A 13 23.46 -5.22 -26.88
C GLU A 13 22.56 -4.49 -25.89
N PRO A 14 22.12 -5.13 -24.79
CA PRO A 14 21.33 -4.43 -23.79
C PRO A 14 22.21 -3.30 -23.24
N SER A 15 21.73 -2.07 -23.36
CA SER A 15 22.31 -0.91 -22.69
C SER A 15 22.53 -1.23 -21.21
N LEU A 16 23.71 -0.90 -20.69
CA LEU A 16 24.08 -1.08 -19.28
C LEU A 16 22.96 -0.58 -18.35
N GLU A 17 22.62 -1.43 -17.39
CA GLU A 17 21.58 -1.32 -16.35
C GLU A 17 20.13 -1.65 -16.76
N ALA A 18 19.89 -2.91 -17.16
CA ALA A 18 18.54 -3.47 -17.11
C ALA A 18 18.07 -3.56 -15.64
N GLU A 19 17.19 -2.66 -15.20
CA GLU A 19 16.56 -2.74 -13.87
C GLU A 19 15.57 -3.91 -13.83
N VAL A 20 15.80 -4.85 -12.90
CA VAL A 20 14.88 -5.98 -12.67
C VAL A 20 13.72 -5.53 -11.80
N LEU A 21 12.54 -5.33 -12.40
CA LEU A 21 11.32 -4.97 -11.68
C LEU A 21 10.70 -6.16 -10.93
N PHE A 22 10.67 -7.32 -11.58
CA PHE A 22 10.07 -8.53 -11.03
C PHE A 22 10.94 -9.75 -11.30
N THR A 23 10.98 -10.70 -10.36
CA THR A 23 11.45 -12.06 -10.63
C THR A 23 10.31 -13.05 -10.47
N PHE A 24 10.25 -14.03 -11.36
CA PHE A 24 9.20 -15.04 -11.36
C PHE A 24 9.73 -16.33 -10.73
N GLY A 25 9.01 -16.85 -9.74
CA GLY A 25 9.29 -18.14 -9.11
C GLY A 25 8.53 -19.28 -9.77
N GLN A 26 8.48 -20.43 -9.09
CA GLN A 26 7.56 -21.52 -9.43
C GLN A 26 6.14 -21.20 -8.90
N GLU A 27 5.10 -21.84 -9.44
CA GLU A 27 3.71 -21.79 -8.92
C GLU A 27 3.07 -20.39 -8.76
N HIS A 28 2.95 -19.62 -9.84
CA HIS A 28 2.24 -18.32 -9.87
C HIS A 28 2.80 -17.21 -8.95
N GLU A 29 3.93 -17.45 -8.29
CA GLU A 29 4.61 -16.50 -7.43
C GLU A 29 5.56 -15.58 -8.22
N ALA A 30 5.55 -14.30 -7.88
CA ALA A 30 6.53 -13.33 -8.33
C ALA A 30 7.01 -12.47 -7.17
N TRP A 31 8.21 -11.92 -7.31
CA TRP A 31 8.81 -11.02 -6.33
C TRP A 31 8.92 -9.62 -6.92
N MET A 32 8.48 -8.63 -6.14
CA MET A 32 8.61 -7.21 -6.41
C MET A 32 9.68 -6.61 -5.49
N TYR A 33 10.56 -5.77 -6.03
CA TYR A 33 11.66 -5.15 -5.29
C TYR A 33 11.32 -3.71 -4.91
N LEU A 34 10.70 -3.53 -3.75
CA LEU A 34 10.25 -2.25 -3.23
C LEU A 34 10.90 -1.98 -1.86
N GLY A 35 11.74 -0.95 -1.80
CA GLY A 35 12.58 -0.69 -0.64
C GLY A 35 13.60 -1.79 -0.36
N ARG A 36 13.95 -2.01 0.92
CA ARG A 36 15.04 -2.93 1.32
C ARG A 36 14.67 -4.41 1.34
N SER A 37 13.43 -4.79 1.02
CA SER A 37 12.97 -6.17 1.17
C SER A 37 12.07 -6.59 0.01
N PRO A 38 12.33 -7.74 -0.64
CA PRO A 38 11.50 -8.22 -1.72
C PRO A 38 10.13 -8.66 -1.20
N LEU A 39 9.07 -8.22 -1.87
CA LEU A 39 7.68 -8.51 -1.54
C LEU A 39 7.12 -9.58 -2.48
N LEU A 40 6.46 -10.58 -1.92
CA LEU A 40 5.75 -11.60 -2.70
C LEU A 40 4.48 -10.99 -3.30
N ILE A 41 4.28 -11.20 -4.60
CA ILE A 41 3.16 -10.69 -5.37
C ILE A 41 2.65 -11.77 -6.32
N ASP A 42 1.34 -11.85 -6.52
CA ASP A 42 0.75 -12.79 -7.48
C ASP A 42 1.02 -12.33 -8.91
N ARG A 43 1.17 -13.31 -9.82
CA ARG A 43 1.45 -13.06 -11.24
C ARG A 43 0.41 -12.16 -11.92
N ASP A 44 -0.87 -12.26 -11.55
CA ASP A 44 -1.93 -11.46 -12.17
C ASP A 44 -1.80 -9.98 -11.82
N THR A 45 -1.45 -9.68 -10.56
CA THR A 45 -1.12 -8.32 -10.13
C THR A 45 0.11 -7.80 -10.86
N VAL A 46 1.17 -8.60 -11.04
CA VAL A 46 2.36 -8.18 -11.82
C VAL A 46 1.99 -7.83 -13.26
N LEU A 47 1.23 -8.71 -13.93
CA LEU A 47 0.80 -8.46 -15.31
C LEU A 47 -0.08 -7.22 -15.42
N TYR A 48 -0.93 -6.97 -14.41
CA TYR A 48 -1.71 -5.74 -14.34
C TYR A 48 -0.82 -4.49 -14.18
N MET A 49 0.16 -4.53 -13.28
CA MET A 49 1.11 -3.44 -13.06
C MET A 49 1.90 -3.10 -14.33
N LEU A 50 2.43 -4.11 -15.02
CA LEU A 50 3.17 -3.93 -16.26
C LEU A 50 2.32 -3.26 -17.36
N ARG A 51 1.01 -3.54 -17.41
CA ARG A 51 0.10 -2.91 -18.37
C ARG A 51 -0.24 -1.47 -18.03
N GLN A 52 -0.35 -1.13 -16.74
CA GLN A 52 -0.84 0.19 -16.32
C GLN A 52 0.27 1.22 -16.09
N LYS A 53 1.47 0.78 -15.64
CA LYS A 53 2.43 1.67 -14.94
C LYS A 53 2.83 2.90 -15.75
N ASP A 54 2.86 2.78 -17.07
CA ASP A 54 3.28 3.84 -18.00
C ASP A 54 2.12 4.78 -18.39
N SER A 55 0.89 4.45 -18.02
CA SER A 55 -0.34 5.20 -18.31
C SER A 55 -0.97 5.86 -17.08
N MET A 56 -0.34 5.73 -15.91
CA MET A 56 -0.87 6.29 -14.68
C MET A 56 -0.83 7.82 -14.73
N PRO A 57 -1.93 8.52 -14.41
CA PRO A 57 -1.92 9.96 -14.26
C PRO A 57 -0.86 10.43 -13.27
N GLU A 58 -0.27 11.59 -13.53
CA GLU A 58 0.63 12.21 -12.57
C GLU A 58 -0.17 12.68 -11.35
N GLY A 59 0.16 12.11 -10.19
CA GLY A 59 -0.40 12.53 -8.91
C GLY A 59 0.39 13.66 -8.27
N HIS A 60 -0.29 14.44 -7.44
CA HIS A 60 0.33 15.51 -6.64
C HIS A 60 0.10 15.27 -5.15
N ARG A 61 1.04 15.78 -4.33
CA ARG A 61 0.91 15.79 -2.87
C ARG A 61 -0.43 16.42 -2.47
N TRP A 62 -0.97 15.99 -1.33
CA TRP A 62 -2.25 16.49 -0.84
C TRP A 62 -2.22 17.96 -0.41
N GLY A 63 -1.06 18.44 0.03
CA GLY A 63 -0.93 19.74 0.67
C GLY A 63 -1.54 19.79 2.08
N ASP A 64 -1.22 20.85 2.81
CA ASP A 64 -1.61 20.99 4.22
C ASP A 64 -3.07 21.42 4.40
N ALA A 65 -3.72 21.88 3.34
CA ALA A 65 -5.05 22.50 3.36
C ALA A 65 -6.19 21.62 2.80
N PHE A 66 -5.91 20.46 2.21
CA PHE A 66 -6.97 19.62 1.65
C PHE A 66 -7.92 19.12 2.77
N PRO A 67 -9.24 19.30 2.62
CA PRO A 67 -10.18 19.09 3.72
C PRO A 67 -10.37 17.61 4.07
N ALA A 68 -10.84 17.38 5.29
CA ALA A 68 -11.24 16.06 5.75
C ALA A 68 -12.39 15.47 4.89
N VAL A 69 -12.36 14.16 4.68
CA VAL A 69 -13.39 13.41 3.96
C VAL A 69 -14.70 13.46 4.75
N VAL A 70 -15.79 13.87 4.09
CA VAL A 70 -17.12 13.88 4.70
C VAL A 70 -17.75 12.48 4.59
N ASN A 71 -17.86 11.78 5.72
CA ASN A 71 -18.47 10.46 5.82
C ASN A 71 -19.89 10.54 6.44
N HIS A 72 -20.80 9.64 6.04
CA HIS A 72 -22.19 9.62 6.56
C HIS A 72 -22.50 8.44 7.47
N THR A 73 -22.07 7.23 7.12
CA THR A 73 -22.29 6.03 7.95
C THR A 73 -21.05 5.14 8.01
N SER A 74 -21.13 4.05 8.79
CA SER A 74 -20.11 2.99 8.78
C SER A 74 -20.57 1.85 7.89
N SER A 75 -19.63 1.10 7.31
CA SER A 75 -19.95 -0.11 6.53
C SER A 75 -20.77 -1.12 7.34
N GLY A 76 -20.49 -1.24 8.64
CA GLY A 76 -21.25 -2.13 9.53
C GLY A 76 -22.71 -1.71 9.72
N MET A 77 -23.01 -0.40 9.71
CA MET A 77 -24.38 0.09 9.79
C MET A 77 -25.09 0.01 8.44
N ALA A 78 -24.44 0.41 7.36
CA ALA A 78 -25.00 0.33 6.02
C ALA A 78 -25.43 -1.10 5.65
N ARG A 79 -24.58 -2.09 5.94
CA ARG A 79 -24.85 -3.52 5.63
C ARG A 79 -26.05 -4.12 6.37
N LYS A 80 -26.51 -3.49 7.45
CA LYS A 80 -27.70 -3.94 8.21
C LYS A 80 -29.00 -3.42 7.61
N HIS A 81 -28.94 -2.44 6.71
CA HIS A 81 -30.12 -1.89 6.07
C HIS A 81 -30.71 -2.90 5.06
N PRO A 82 -32.05 -3.12 5.03
CA PRO A 82 -32.67 -4.12 4.16
C PRO A 82 -32.37 -3.89 2.68
N ASP A 83 -32.33 -2.64 2.24
CA ASP A 83 -32.05 -2.28 0.84
C ASP A 83 -30.57 -2.38 0.45
N PHE A 84 -29.65 -2.63 1.38
CA PHE A 84 -28.20 -2.60 1.08
C PHE A 84 -27.80 -3.59 -0.01
N HIS A 85 -28.33 -4.82 0.06
CA HIS A 85 -28.01 -5.84 -0.92
C HIS A 85 -28.53 -5.45 -2.30
N ALA A 86 -29.81 -5.10 -2.42
CA ALA A 86 -30.39 -4.70 -3.70
C ALA A 86 -29.66 -3.48 -4.32
N ALA A 87 -29.33 -2.48 -3.49
CA ALA A 87 -28.59 -1.29 -3.91
C ALA A 87 -27.20 -1.59 -4.48
N LYS A 88 -26.48 -2.58 -3.92
CA LYS A 88 -25.17 -3.02 -4.42
C LYS A 88 -25.25 -3.82 -5.72
N HIS A 89 -26.44 -4.28 -6.12
CA HIS A 89 -26.66 -5.18 -7.26
C HIS A 89 -27.71 -4.61 -8.24
N GLY A 90 -27.66 -3.31 -8.52
CA GLY A 90 -28.41 -2.69 -9.62
C GLY A 90 -29.74 -2.02 -9.27
N ASP A 91 -30.28 -2.18 -8.05
CA ASP A 91 -31.55 -1.54 -7.68
C ASP A 91 -31.33 -0.09 -7.23
N TYR A 92 -31.67 0.85 -8.12
CA TYR A 92 -31.54 2.29 -7.86
C TYR A 92 -32.50 2.81 -6.80
N GLU A 93 -33.75 2.30 -6.76
CA GLU A 93 -34.74 2.74 -5.77
C GLU A 93 -34.37 2.27 -4.36
N ALA A 94 -33.84 1.05 -4.25
CA ALA A 94 -33.21 0.57 -3.01
C ALA A 94 -32.02 1.44 -2.61
N ALA A 95 -31.19 1.87 -3.57
CA ALA A 95 -30.07 2.76 -3.29
C ALA A 95 -30.51 4.15 -2.80
N LEU A 96 -31.58 4.73 -3.35
CA LEU A 96 -32.16 5.99 -2.89
C LEU A 96 -32.65 5.88 -1.43
N ARG A 97 -33.47 4.86 -1.12
CA ARG A 97 -33.94 4.62 0.25
C ARG A 97 -32.79 4.42 1.25
N LEU A 98 -31.77 3.67 0.85
CA LEU A 98 -30.57 3.45 1.65
C LEU A 98 -29.81 4.76 1.89
N VAL A 99 -29.60 5.57 0.85
CA VAL A 99 -28.91 6.86 0.94
C VAL A 99 -29.69 7.81 1.84
N ASP A 100 -31.00 7.92 1.68
CA ASP A 100 -31.86 8.78 2.50
C ASP A 100 -31.85 8.40 3.99
N ALA A 101 -31.72 7.11 4.30
CA ALA A 101 -31.64 6.64 5.68
C ALA A 101 -30.38 7.14 6.43
N PHE A 102 -29.28 7.45 5.73
CA PHE A 102 -27.99 7.77 6.37
C PHE A 102 -27.40 9.14 5.98
N VAL A 103 -27.74 9.67 4.81
CA VAL A 103 -27.20 10.92 4.28
C VAL A 103 -28.17 12.06 4.59
N LYS A 104 -27.78 12.91 5.55
CA LYS A 104 -28.57 14.06 5.98
C LYS A 104 -28.53 15.18 4.94
N ASP A 105 -29.69 15.69 4.54
CA ASP A 105 -29.81 16.79 3.58
C ASP A 105 -29.07 18.05 4.03
N SER A 106 -29.01 18.32 5.34
CA SER A 106 -28.26 19.46 5.88
C SER A 106 -26.77 19.40 5.54
N LYS A 107 -26.16 18.19 5.52
CA LYS A 107 -24.76 18.04 5.12
C LYS A 107 -24.56 18.31 3.63
N ILE A 108 -25.53 17.92 2.79
CA ILE A 108 -25.49 18.17 1.35
C ILE A 108 -25.62 19.68 1.09
N ALA A 109 -26.55 20.34 1.77
CA ALA A 109 -26.71 21.79 1.71
C ALA A 109 -25.47 22.55 2.20
N ASP A 110 -24.80 22.06 3.25
CA ASP A 110 -23.56 22.67 3.75
C ASP A 110 -22.39 22.53 2.76
N ILE A 111 -22.27 21.38 2.08
CA ILE A 111 -21.28 21.18 1.02
C ILE A 111 -21.57 22.12 -0.15
N ALA A 112 -22.82 22.17 -0.62
CA ALA A 112 -23.21 23.04 -1.74
C ALA A 112 -23.00 24.53 -1.42
N ARG A 113 -23.28 24.96 -0.18
CA ARG A 113 -23.02 26.35 0.24
C ARG A 113 -21.52 26.68 0.24
N ARG A 114 -20.67 25.72 0.59
CA ARG A 114 -19.21 25.90 0.62
C ARG A 114 -18.57 25.87 -0.77
N TYR A 115 -19.13 25.08 -1.69
CA TYR A 115 -18.59 24.85 -3.02
C TYR A 115 -19.68 25.00 -4.10
N PRO A 116 -20.27 26.21 -4.26
CA PRO A 116 -21.48 26.40 -5.08
C PRO A 116 -21.29 26.17 -6.59
N HIS A 117 -20.05 26.23 -7.07
CA HIS A 117 -19.70 26.05 -8.48
C HIS A 117 -18.97 24.74 -8.76
N ALA A 118 -18.79 23.88 -7.74
CA ALA A 118 -18.09 22.63 -7.93
C ALA A 118 -18.99 21.59 -8.61
N HIS A 119 -18.37 20.79 -9.47
CA HIS A 119 -19.00 19.65 -10.13
C HIS A 119 -18.86 18.41 -9.25
N ILE A 120 -19.91 17.60 -9.19
CA ILE A 120 -19.89 16.32 -8.51
C ILE A 120 -19.44 15.26 -9.50
N VAL A 121 -18.43 14.48 -9.12
CA VAL A 121 -18.02 13.28 -9.86
C VAL A 121 -18.09 12.11 -8.89
N TYR A 122 -18.59 10.98 -9.38
CA TYR A 122 -18.67 9.77 -8.57
C TYR A 122 -18.03 8.59 -9.26
N ASN A 123 -17.41 7.73 -8.46
CA ASN A 123 -16.82 6.50 -8.91
C ASN A 123 -17.91 5.54 -9.42
N HIS A 124 -18.09 5.48 -10.74
CA HIS A 124 -19.04 4.58 -11.37
C HIS A 124 -18.42 3.83 -12.54
N LYS A 125 -18.91 2.60 -12.73
CA LYS A 125 -18.45 1.65 -13.75
C LYS A 125 -19.55 1.48 -14.77
N MET A 126 -19.20 1.46 -16.07
CA MET A 126 -20.17 1.27 -17.15
C MET A 126 -20.46 -0.20 -17.48
N GLN A 127 -19.59 -1.15 -17.11
CA GLN A 127 -19.71 -2.56 -17.50
C GLN A 127 -19.33 -3.51 -16.34
N GLY A 128 -20.04 -4.64 -16.26
CA GLY A 128 -19.92 -5.66 -15.22
C GLY A 128 -21.30 -6.13 -14.75
N GLY A 129 -21.40 -7.36 -14.22
CA GLY A 129 -22.60 -7.80 -13.52
C GLY A 129 -22.77 -7.04 -12.20
N ASP A 130 -24.00 -6.77 -11.79
CA ASP A 130 -24.35 -6.15 -10.49
C ASP A 130 -23.77 -4.75 -10.26
N ILE A 131 -24.16 -3.79 -11.10
CA ILE A 131 -23.73 -2.39 -10.97
C ILE A 131 -24.16 -1.83 -9.61
N ASN A 132 -23.19 -1.33 -8.85
CA ASN A 132 -23.42 -0.68 -7.58
C ASN A 132 -24.11 0.68 -7.77
N MET A 133 -25.36 0.81 -7.32
CA MET A 133 -26.15 2.03 -7.50
C MET A 133 -26.00 3.05 -6.37
N ILE A 134 -25.27 2.72 -5.29
CA ILE A 134 -25.09 3.61 -4.14
C ILE A 134 -24.40 4.94 -4.53
N PRO A 135 -23.29 4.96 -5.28
CA PRO A 135 -22.66 6.22 -5.70
C PRO A 135 -23.61 7.10 -6.55
N ALA A 136 -24.36 6.49 -7.47
CA ALA A 136 -25.30 7.20 -8.32
C ALA A 136 -26.46 7.82 -7.51
N ALA A 137 -27.07 7.05 -6.62
CA ALA A 137 -28.12 7.54 -5.73
C ALA A 137 -27.60 8.62 -4.78
N TYR A 138 -26.35 8.50 -4.34
CA TYR A 138 -25.73 9.53 -3.50
C TYR A 138 -25.48 10.83 -4.29
N ALA A 139 -25.00 10.74 -5.54
CA ALA A 139 -24.85 11.89 -6.42
C ALA A 139 -26.19 12.59 -6.72
N ALA A 140 -27.29 11.84 -6.82
CA ALA A 140 -28.62 12.38 -7.04
C ALA A 140 -29.07 13.36 -5.94
N LYS A 141 -28.61 13.20 -4.69
CA LYS A 141 -28.88 14.15 -3.59
C LYS A 141 -28.31 15.54 -3.89
N PHE A 142 -27.15 15.61 -4.53
CA PHE A 142 -26.54 16.87 -4.94
C PHE A 142 -27.23 17.47 -6.18
N SER A 143 -27.58 16.62 -7.15
CA SER A 143 -28.35 17.06 -8.33
C SER A 143 -29.71 17.64 -7.93
N ALA A 144 -30.41 17.03 -6.96
CA ALA A 144 -31.71 17.48 -6.48
C ALA A 144 -31.70 18.91 -5.89
N ILE A 145 -30.54 19.39 -5.42
CA ILE A 145 -30.36 20.76 -4.92
C ILE A 145 -29.70 21.69 -5.95
N GLY A 146 -29.59 21.26 -7.20
CA GLY A 146 -29.13 22.07 -8.32
C GLY A 146 -27.62 22.05 -8.58
N MET A 147 -26.84 21.18 -7.91
CA MET A 147 -25.42 21.02 -8.27
C MET A 147 -25.27 20.23 -9.57
N THR A 148 -24.21 20.53 -10.33
CA THR A 148 -23.89 19.80 -11.56
C THR A 148 -23.25 18.47 -11.21
N VAL A 149 -23.75 17.36 -11.78
CA VAL A 149 -23.16 16.03 -11.65
C VAL A 149 -22.59 15.63 -13.01
N ASP A 150 -21.28 15.38 -13.07
CA ASP A 150 -20.60 14.94 -14.27
C ASP A 150 -20.64 13.40 -14.34
N HIS A 151 -21.46 12.88 -15.24
CA HIS A 151 -21.66 11.43 -15.46
C HIS A 151 -20.67 10.82 -16.45
N ASP A 152 -19.89 11.63 -17.16
CA ASP A 152 -19.03 11.13 -18.24
C ASP A 152 -17.65 10.67 -17.77
N ILE A 153 -17.27 10.97 -16.51
CA ILE A 153 -16.02 10.49 -15.91
C ILE A 153 -16.24 9.11 -15.30
N ILE A 154 -15.84 8.07 -16.04
CA ILE A 154 -16.16 6.68 -15.75
C ILE A 154 -14.91 5.88 -15.40
N ALA A 155 -15.02 4.90 -14.51
CA ALA A 155 -13.97 3.92 -14.28
C ALA A 155 -13.97 2.85 -15.39
N VAL A 156 -12.83 2.64 -16.04
CA VAL A 156 -12.68 1.70 -17.18
C VAL A 156 -11.93 0.42 -16.83
N THR A 157 -11.50 0.29 -15.58
CA THR A 157 -10.87 -0.92 -15.05
C THR A 157 -11.71 -1.51 -13.94
N ASP A 158 -11.95 -2.81 -14.00
CA ASP A 158 -12.47 -3.52 -12.84
C ASP A 158 -11.33 -4.03 -11.95
N VAL A 159 -11.00 -3.25 -10.93
CA VAL A 159 -10.11 -3.69 -9.84
C VAL A 159 -10.91 -4.51 -8.83
N SER A 160 -11.44 -5.67 -9.26
CA SER A 160 -12.09 -6.59 -8.33
C SER A 160 -11.08 -7.08 -7.29
N HIS A 161 -11.45 -6.90 -6.03
CA HIS A 161 -10.57 -7.19 -4.89
C HIS A 161 -11.05 -8.39 -4.06
N THR A 162 -11.86 -9.28 -4.63
CA THR A 162 -12.27 -10.52 -3.96
C THR A 162 -11.00 -11.31 -3.60
N ASN A 163 -10.77 -11.54 -2.31
CA ASN A 163 -9.56 -12.18 -1.76
C ASN A 163 -8.21 -11.49 -2.11
N ALA A 164 -8.22 -10.23 -2.53
CA ALA A 164 -7.00 -9.51 -2.89
C ALA A 164 -6.14 -9.16 -1.65
N THR A 165 -4.85 -9.43 -1.75
CA THR A 165 -3.83 -9.09 -0.75
C THR A 165 -3.68 -7.57 -0.59
N ASP A 166 -3.14 -7.12 0.55
CA ASP A 166 -2.83 -5.69 0.77
C ASP A 166 -1.94 -5.12 -0.34
N LEU A 167 -1.00 -5.93 -0.87
CA LEU A 167 -0.13 -5.51 -1.96
C LEU A 167 -0.90 -5.38 -3.29
N SER A 168 -1.76 -6.35 -3.62
CA SER A 168 -2.61 -6.28 -4.80
C SER A 168 -3.50 -5.03 -4.77
N ARG A 169 -4.03 -4.67 -3.60
CA ARG A 169 -4.87 -3.47 -3.40
C ARG A 169 -4.14 -2.14 -3.54
N ILE A 170 -2.84 -2.10 -3.25
CA ILE A 170 -2.03 -0.89 -3.46
C ILE A 170 -1.56 -0.81 -4.92
N SER A 171 -1.29 -1.97 -5.52
CA SER A 171 -0.66 -2.08 -6.83
C SER A 171 -1.66 -1.93 -7.96
N LYS A 172 -2.85 -2.54 -7.89
CA LYS A 172 -3.87 -2.42 -8.94
C LYS A 172 -4.55 -1.04 -8.83
N ARG A 173 -4.20 -0.13 -9.72
CA ARG A 173 -4.76 1.22 -9.77
C ARG A 173 -5.99 1.26 -10.65
N MET A 174 -6.92 2.16 -10.31
CA MET A 174 -8.09 2.40 -11.13
C MET A 174 -7.76 3.38 -12.25
N ARG A 175 -8.27 3.12 -13.45
CA ARG A 175 -8.20 4.07 -14.57
C ARG A 175 -9.57 4.63 -14.86
N PHE A 176 -9.57 5.86 -15.36
CA PHE A 176 -10.77 6.57 -15.75
C PHE A 176 -10.65 7.06 -17.19
N GLU A 177 -11.80 7.28 -17.79
CA GLU A 177 -11.98 7.97 -19.06
C GLU A 177 -13.10 9.01 -18.88
N GLY A 178 -13.25 9.91 -19.86
CA GLY A 178 -14.22 11.01 -19.79
C GLY A 178 -13.58 12.39 -19.80
N GLU A 179 -14.38 13.39 -20.13
CA GLU A 179 -13.93 14.78 -20.20
C GLU A 179 -13.81 15.41 -18.81
N VAL A 180 -12.69 16.07 -18.54
CA VAL A 180 -12.49 16.91 -17.35
C VAL A 180 -12.46 18.36 -17.80
N ARG A 181 -13.30 19.20 -17.21
CA ARG A 181 -13.36 20.63 -17.50
C ARG A 181 -12.22 21.35 -16.80
N LYS A 182 -11.38 22.01 -17.59
CA LYS A 182 -10.22 22.75 -17.09
C LYS A 182 -10.66 23.94 -16.25
N GLY A 183 -10.01 24.14 -15.10
CA GLY A 183 -10.29 25.23 -14.17
C GLY A 183 -11.55 25.04 -13.33
N THR A 184 -12.24 23.88 -13.46
CA THR A 184 -13.42 23.56 -12.68
C THR A 184 -13.04 22.89 -11.35
N ASP A 185 -13.73 23.29 -10.28
CA ASP A 185 -13.64 22.62 -8.99
C ASP A 185 -14.50 21.35 -8.98
N TYR A 186 -13.99 20.29 -8.36
CA TYR A 186 -14.57 18.97 -8.34
C TYR A 186 -14.73 18.45 -6.91
N ILE A 187 -15.89 17.87 -6.62
CA ILE A 187 -16.15 17.08 -5.42
C ILE A 187 -16.26 15.63 -5.83
N ILE A 188 -15.36 14.80 -5.32
CA ILE A 188 -15.41 13.36 -5.57
C ILE A 188 -16.30 12.69 -4.53
N LEU A 189 -17.17 11.80 -4.98
CA LEU A 189 -17.91 10.91 -4.09
C LEU A 189 -17.78 9.42 -4.44
N ASP A 190 -17.94 8.60 -3.41
CA ASP A 190 -17.90 7.13 -3.53
C ASP A 190 -18.81 6.47 -2.49
N ASP A 191 -19.07 5.17 -2.62
CA ASP A 191 -19.87 4.44 -1.64
C ASP A 191 -19.11 4.20 -0.33
N PHE A 192 -17.89 3.67 -0.40
CA PHE A 192 -17.10 3.30 0.78
C PHE A 192 -15.61 3.60 0.62
N ILE A 193 -15.08 4.40 1.55
CA ILE A 193 -13.63 4.55 1.69
C ILE A 193 -13.04 3.41 2.54
N THR A 194 -12.00 2.74 2.01
CA THR A 194 -11.19 1.76 2.77
C THR A 194 -9.73 2.16 2.90
N SER A 195 -8.96 2.22 1.80
CA SER A 195 -7.67 2.92 1.77
C SER A 195 -7.78 4.32 1.21
N GLY A 196 -8.79 4.59 0.39
CA GLY A 196 -8.87 5.81 -0.42
C GLY A 196 -8.06 5.76 -1.72
N ALA A 197 -7.52 4.60 -2.10
CA ALA A 197 -6.72 4.46 -3.32
C ALA A 197 -7.53 4.86 -4.58
N GLU A 198 -8.78 4.38 -4.67
CA GLU A 198 -9.72 4.72 -5.76
C GLU A 198 -10.04 6.23 -5.81
N LEU A 199 -10.31 6.84 -4.66
CA LEU A 199 -10.52 8.29 -4.55
C LEU A 199 -9.29 9.10 -4.97
N ARG A 200 -8.09 8.61 -4.60
CA ARG A 200 -6.83 9.23 -5.01
C ARG A 200 -6.61 9.10 -6.51
N ASP A 201 -6.85 7.92 -7.09
CA ASP A 201 -6.71 7.70 -8.54
C ASP A 201 -7.65 8.61 -9.34
N LEU A 202 -8.90 8.79 -8.88
CA LEU A 202 -9.84 9.72 -9.49
C LEU A 202 -9.38 11.18 -9.34
N ARG A 203 -8.82 11.53 -8.19
CA ARG A 203 -8.23 12.86 -7.97
C ARG A 203 -7.06 13.11 -8.92
N ASP A 204 -6.14 12.17 -9.05
CA ASP A 204 -4.97 12.29 -9.93
C ASP A 204 -5.42 12.38 -11.40
N TYR A 205 -6.45 11.61 -11.79
CA TYR A 205 -7.07 11.71 -13.12
C TYR A 205 -7.65 13.10 -13.42
N ILE A 206 -8.41 13.68 -12.49
CA ILE A 206 -9.03 15.01 -12.64
C ILE A 206 -7.95 16.11 -12.66
N GLN A 207 -7.02 16.08 -11.71
CA GLN A 207 -6.00 17.12 -11.58
C GLN A 207 -5.03 17.12 -12.77
N SER A 208 -4.60 15.95 -13.25
CA SER A 208 -3.72 15.84 -14.43
C SER A 208 -4.35 16.38 -15.72
N ARG A 209 -5.68 16.56 -15.75
CA ARG A 209 -6.42 17.15 -16.88
C ARG A 209 -6.81 18.61 -16.67
N GLY A 210 -6.37 19.22 -15.57
CA GLY A 210 -6.58 20.63 -15.25
C GLY A 210 -7.86 20.92 -14.47
N GLY A 211 -8.57 19.92 -13.96
CA GLY A 211 -9.58 20.11 -12.93
C GLY A 211 -8.95 20.27 -11.54
N ASN A 212 -9.71 20.78 -10.56
CA ASN A 212 -9.24 20.96 -9.19
C ASN A 212 -10.14 20.21 -8.21
N VAL A 213 -9.62 19.19 -7.51
CA VAL A 213 -10.44 18.47 -6.53
C VAL A 213 -10.41 19.22 -5.20
N VAL A 214 -11.57 19.69 -4.75
CA VAL A 214 -11.70 20.52 -3.55
C VAL A 214 -12.27 19.78 -2.34
N LEU A 215 -12.96 18.66 -2.56
CA LEU A 215 -13.55 17.86 -1.48
C LEU A 215 -13.69 16.40 -1.89
N MET A 216 -13.63 15.51 -0.89
CA MET A 216 -14.07 14.12 -1.00
C MET A 216 -15.18 13.83 -0.01
N THR A 217 -16.17 13.05 -0.42
CA THR A 217 -17.24 12.59 0.47
C THR A 217 -17.64 11.16 0.15
N THR A 218 -17.93 10.34 1.16
CA THR A 218 -18.40 8.97 0.91
C THR A 218 -19.65 8.66 1.69
N PHE A 219 -20.47 7.77 1.13
CA PHE A 219 -21.66 7.26 1.81
C PHE A 219 -21.28 6.59 3.13
N GLY A 220 -20.24 5.76 3.14
CA GLY A 220 -19.68 5.22 4.37
C GLY A 220 -18.18 5.00 4.39
N HIS A 221 -17.71 4.48 5.51
CA HIS A 221 -16.30 4.13 5.71
C HIS A 221 -16.15 2.69 6.21
N GLY A 222 -15.02 2.05 5.86
CA GLY A 222 -14.65 0.74 6.38
C GLY A 222 -14.24 0.74 7.85
N SER A 223 -13.95 -0.45 8.39
CA SER A 223 -13.57 -0.67 9.79
C SER A 223 -12.14 -0.19 10.13
N PHE A 224 -11.28 -0.01 9.12
CA PHE A 224 -9.90 0.42 9.28
C PHE A 224 -9.83 1.94 9.51
N GLY A 225 -10.09 2.35 10.75
CA GLY A 225 -9.95 3.73 11.21
C GLY A 225 -11.03 4.66 10.68
N LYS A 226 -11.34 5.69 11.47
CA LYS A 226 -12.06 6.87 10.97
C LYS A 226 -11.09 7.58 10.03
N LEU A 227 -11.01 7.19 8.76
CA LEU A 227 -10.33 7.95 7.71
C LEU A 227 -11.13 9.25 7.49
N GLN A 228 -11.05 10.13 8.47
CA GLN A 228 -11.47 11.52 8.35
C GLN A 228 -10.44 12.27 7.54
N ASP A 229 -9.16 11.97 7.74
CA ASP A 229 -8.09 12.50 6.92
C ASP A 229 -7.56 11.40 5.99
N ILE A 230 -7.68 11.62 4.68
CA ILE A 230 -7.18 10.71 3.64
C ILE A 230 -5.68 10.90 3.40
N ARG A 231 -5.12 12.04 3.81
CA ARG A 231 -3.75 12.44 3.50
C ARG A 231 -2.76 11.61 4.31
N ILE A 232 -1.66 11.23 3.67
CA ILE A 232 -0.54 10.63 4.39
C ILE A 232 0.04 11.61 5.41
N ASP A 233 0.34 11.12 6.62
CA ASP A 233 0.99 11.92 7.66
C ASP A 233 2.54 11.86 7.55
N SER A 234 3.21 12.83 8.17
CA SER A 234 4.68 12.90 8.18
C SER A 234 5.34 11.66 8.78
N LYS A 235 4.72 11.04 9.79
CA LYS A 235 5.24 9.83 10.45
C LYS A 235 5.28 8.65 9.49
N TYR A 236 4.29 8.51 8.62
CA TYR A 236 4.29 7.49 7.59
C TYR A 236 5.28 7.80 6.47
N ILE A 237 5.43 9.06 6.07
CA ILE A 237 6.48 9.46 5.10
C ILE A 237 7.86 9.06 5.64
N GLU A 238 8.19 9.46 6.86
CA GLU A 238 9.44 9.11 7.54
C GLU A 238 9.65 7.60 7.64
N ARG A 239 8.60 6.84 7.99
CA ARG A 239 8.67 5.39 8.14
C ARG A 239 8.90 4.66 6.81
N LEU A 240 8.26 5.11 5.72
CA LEU A 240 8.45 4.52 4.40
C LEU A 240 9.87 4.82 3.89
N ASN A 241 10.35 6.05 4.07
CA ASN A 241 11.73 6.44 3.76
C ASN A 241 12.75 5.60 4.56
N ALA A 242 12.54 5.42 5.86
CA ALA A 242 13.42 4.61 6.71
C ALA A 242 13.46 3.12 6.29
N SER A 243 12.38 2.65 5.65
CA SER A 243 12.29 1.30 5.07
C SER A 243 12.98 1.19 3.69
N GLY A 244 13.51 2.31 3.19
CA GLY A 244 14.21 2.43 1.91
C GLY A 244 13.28 2.60 0.71
N ILE A 245 12.00 2.85 0.90
CA ILE A 245 11.08 3.15 -0.20
C ILE A 245 11.31 4.59 -0.63
N THR A 246 11.51 4.79 -1.93
CA THR A 246 11.74 6.10 -2.55
C THR A 246 10.61 6.48 -3.50
N ASP A 247 10.56 7.74 -3.93
CA ASP A 247 9.61 8.16 -4.97
C ASP A 247 9.87 7.42 -6.30
N GLN A 248 11.14 7.13 -6.61
CA GLN A 248 11.52 6.34 -7.80
C GLN A 248 10.95 4.92 -7.71
N ASP A 249 10.97 4.31 -6.53
CA ASP A 249 10.37 3.00 -6.29
C ASP A 249 8.86 2.98 -6.48
N LEU A 250 8.16 4.07 -6.14
CA LEU A 250 6.71 4.15 -6.36
C LEU A 250 6.39 4.38 -7.83
N ARG A 251 7.15 5.25 -8.52
CA ARG A 251 6.99 5.54 -9.94
C ARG A 251 7.23 4.31 -10.81
N LYS A 252 8.32 3.57 -10.58
CA LYS A 252 8.68 2.40 -11.40
C LYS A 252 7.61 1.31 -11.42
N TYR A 253 6.80 1.22 -10.36
CA TYR A 253 5.71 0.26 -10.23
C TYR A 253 4.33 0.85 -10.57
N GLY A 254 4.25 2.13 -10.94
CA GLY A 254 2.98 2.82 -11.18
C GLY A 254 2.09 2.92 -9.93
N ILE A 255 2.70 2.97 -8.73
CA ILE A 255 1.96 3.05 -7.46
C ILE A 255 1.60 4.50 -7.14
N ALA A 256 2.54 5.44 -7.29
CA ALA A 256 2.36 6.87 -7.08
C ALA A 256 3.53 7.67 -7.65
N SER A 257 3.33 8.94 -8.01
CA SER A 257 4.40 9.85 -8.45
C SER A 257 5.43 10.11 -7.36
N GLU A 258 4.96 10.23 -6.11
CA GLU A 258 5.77 10.50 -4.92
C GLU A 258 5.10 9.88 -3.68
N ILE A 259 5.87 9.63 -2.62
CA ILE A 259 5.38 9.11 -1.33
C ILE A 259 4.29 10.03 -0.75
N GLY A 260 4.45 11.34 -0.92
CA GLY A 260 3.47 12.33 -0.44
C GLY A 260 2.12 12.30 -1.17
N CYS A 261 2.00 11.57 -2.27
CA CYS A 261 0.72 11.37 -2.96
C CYS A 261 -0.10 10.25 -2.31
N LEU A 262 0.53 9.28 -1.66
CA LEU A 262 -0.17 8.15 -1.04
C LEU A 262 -1.25 8.62 -0.08
N THR A 263 -2.32 7.85 0.03
CA THR A 263 -3.27 8.04 1.13
C THR A 263 -2.69 7.49 2.44
N LEU A 264 -3.25 7.91 3.58
CA LEU A 264 -2.93 7.33 4.88
C LEU A 264 -3.15 5.80 4.89
N GLY A 265 -4.24 5.35 4.27
CA GLY A 265 -4.58 3.93 4.20
C GLY A 265 -3.61 3.12 3.35
N GLU A 266 -3.15 3.67 2.23
CA GLU A 266 -2.11 3.05 1.39
C GLU A 266 -0.77 2.99 2.11
N ALA A 267 -0.34 4.11 2.71
CA ALA A 267 0.91 4.19 3.46
C ALA A 267 0.93 3.22 4.65
N ALA A 268 -0.19 3.10 5.37
CA ALA A 268 -0.34 2.16 6.46
C ALA A 268 -0.21 0.70 6.00
N ARG A 269 -0.90 0.32 4.91
CA ARG A 269 -0.79 -1.03 4.32
C ARG A 269 0.63 -1.31 3.87
N LEU A 270 1.23 -0.40 3.10
CA LEU A 270 2.56 -0.56 2.56
C LEU A 270 3.61 -0.69 3.67
N SER A 271 3.51 0.16 4.69
CA SER A 271 4.38 0.09 5.86
C SER A 271 4.26 -1.24 6.59
N ARG A 272 3.06 -1.81 6.75
CA ARG A 272 2.88 -3.13 7.37
C ARG A 272 3.54 -4.24 6.54
N LEU A 273 3.38 -4.22 5.23
CA LEU A 273 3.96 -5.23 4.33
C LEU A 273 5.49 -5.26 4.42
N VAL A 274 6.13 -4.08 4.28
CA VAL A 274 7.59 -4.00 4.31
C VAL A 274 8.15 -4.34 5.69
N ASN A 275 7.49 -3.89 6.77
CA ASN A 275 7.91 -4.24 8.13
C ASN A 275 7.75 -5.74 8.44
N ALA A 276 6.65 -6.36 8.02
CA ALA A 276 6.44 -7.79 8.21
C ALA A 276 7.52 -8.60 7.48
N ARG A 277 7.88 -8.19 6.26
CA ARG A 277 8.94 -8.84 5.49
C ARG A 277 10.32 -8.66 6.09
N ALA A 278 10.66 -7.45 6.53
CA ALA A 278 11.92 -7.16 7.20
C ALA A 278 12.08 -8.01 8.48
N LYS A 279 11.01 -8.14 9.28
CA LYS A 279 11.01 -9.01 10.47
C LYS A 279 11.20 -10.48 10.12
N ALA A 280 10.51 -10.98 9.09
CA ALA A 280 10.69 -12.36 8.63
C ALA A 280 12.14 -12.64 8.16
N ALA A 281 12.73 -11.71 7.40
CA ALA A 281 14.12 -11.81 6.93
C ALA A 281 15.14 -11.73 8.08
N ALA A 282 14.86 -10.94 9.13
CA ALA A 282 15.71 -10.90 10.33
C ALA A 282 15.62 -12.21 11.14
N ALA A 283 14.41 -12.77 11.30
CA ALA A 283 14.21 -14.03 11.99
C ALA A 283 14.93 -15.20 11.29
N GLN A 284 14.84 -15.29 9.95
CA GLN A 284 15.54 -16.30 9.16
C GLN A 284 17.08 -16.22 9.29
N ARG A 285 17.64 -15.00 9.33
CA ARG A 285 19.06 -14.78 9.58
C ARG A 285 19.47 -15.20 10.99
N GLY A 286 18.65 -14.92 12.00
CA GLY A 286 18.87 -15.37 13.37
C GLY A 286 18.90 -16.90 13.50
N THR A 287 17.97 -17.60 12.85
CA THR A 287 17.95 -19.07 12.83
C THR A 287 19.10 -19.67 12.03
N GLY A 288 19.51 -19.02 10.94
CA GLY A 288 20.66 -19.43 10.13
C GLY A 288 21.97 -19.33 10.92
N LEU A 289 22.19 -18.19 11.60
CA LEU A 289 23.35 -17.97 12.49
C LEU A 289 23.41 -19.00 13.61
N GLN A 290 22.27 -19.34 14.23
CA GLN A 290 22.19 -20.38 15.25
C GLN A 290 22.57 -21.76 14.71
N ARG A 291 22.12 -22.13 13.50
CA ARG A 291 22.53 -23.39 12.84
C ARG A 291 24.03 -23.43 12.55
N THR A 292 24.60 -22.40 11.93
CA THR A 292 26.05 -22.35 11.67
C THR A 292 26.87 -22.38 12.95
N CYS A 293 26.42 -21.75 14.04
CA CYS A 293 27.11 -21.79 15.33
C CYS A 293 27.02 -23.17 16.01
N LEU A 294 25.90 -23.90 15.81
CA LEU A 294 25.74 -25.29 16.26
C LEU A 294 26.61 -26.26 15.44
N GLU A 295 26.65 -26.07 14.12
CA GLU A 295 27.47 -26.85 13.18
C GLU A 295 28.97 -26.63 13.39
N GLN A 296 29.41 -25.40 13.68
CA GLN A 296 30.80 -25.12 14.07
C GLN A 296 31.18 -25.76 15.42
N ARG A 297 30.25 -25.86 16.38
CA ARG A 297 30.46 -26.63 17.62
C ARG A 297 30.53 -28.14 17.39
N THR A 298 29.80 -28.67 16.41
CA THR A 298 29.88 -30.10 16.06
C THR A 298 31.16 -30.42 15.30
N LEU A 299 31.61 -29.53 14.39
CA LEU A 299 32.90 -29.67 13.70
C LEU A 299 34.12 -29.50 14.63
N SER A 300 34.01 -28.63 15.65
CA SER A 300 35.01 -28.51 16.72
C SER A 300 35.04 -29.73 17.67
N GLY A 301 33.97 -30.53 17.72
CA GLY A 301 33.89 -31.74 18.55
C GLY A 301 34.44 -33.01 17.89
N VAL A 302 34.75 -32.98 16.59
CA VAL A 302 35.27 -34.13 15.82
C VAL A 302 36.77 -33.97 15.51
N ALA A 303 37.38 -32.82 15.82
CA ALA A 303 38.82 -32.62 15.73
C ALA A 303 39.52 -33.10 17.02
N GLY A 304 39.55 -34.42 17.24
CA GLY A 304 40.26 -34.99 18.39
C GLY A 304 40.30 -36.50 18.38
N GLU A 305 41.15 -37.09 17.54
CA GLU A 305 41.97 -38.27 17.88
C GLU A 305 42.98 -38.56 16.76
N VAL A 306 44.22 -38.10 16.96
CA VAL A 306 45.39 -38.59 16.24
C VAL A 306 46.21 -39.40 17.25
N PRO A 307 46.45 -40.71 17.08
CA PRO A 307 47.20 -41.50 18.05
C PRO A 307 48.69 -41.12 17.99
N ARG A 308 49.20 -40.49 19.06
CA ARG A 308 50.64 -40.27 19.22
C ARG A 308 51.31 -41.52 19.81
N GLY A 309 52.07 -42.21 18.97
CA GLY A 309 53.08 -43.18 19.40
C GLY A 309 54.22 -42.52 20.20
N ARG A 310 54.79 -43.31 21.11
CA ARG A 310 55.91 -42.99 22.02
C ARG A 310 57.03 -42.20 21.35
N LEU A 311 57.61 -41.25 22.10
CA LEU A 311 59.05 -41.01 22.18
C LEU A 311 59.39 -40.29 23.49
N GLN A 312 60.47 -40.76 24.12
CA GLN A 312 61.01 -40.36 25.42
C GLN A 312 61.72 -39.00 25.36
N GLY A 313 61.75 -38.32 26.51
CA GLY A 313 62.87 -37.51 26.99
C GLY A 313 62.99 -36.08 26.47
N ILE A 314 62.94 -35.09 27.37
CA ILE A 314 64.09 -34.30 27.87
C ILE A 314 63.56 -33.24 28.86
N GLU A 315 64.48 -32.81 29.72
CA GLU A 315 64.41 -32.14 31.01
C GLU A 315 63.86 -30.70 31.09
N ASN A 316 63.42 -30.37 32.32
CA ASN A 316 63.59 -29.13 33.10
C ASN A 316 63.40 -27.74 32.43
N GLU A 317 62.53 -26.91 33.02
CA GLU A 317 62.96 -25.87 33.98
C GLU A 317 61.79 -25.13 34.65
N LYS A 318 62.13 -24.51 35.78
CA LYS A 318 61.30 -24.03 36.90
C LYS A 318 60.78 -22.58 36.72
N ILE A 319 60.04 -22.17 37.76
CA ILE A 319 59.95 -20.83 38.41
C ILE A 319 58.60 -20.13 38.14
N ASN A 320 57.61 -20.25 39.04
CA ASN A 320 57.37 -19.58 40.35
C ASN A 320 56.50 -18.31 40.19
N GLU A 321 55.29 -18.33 40.76
CA GLU A 321 54.89 -17.54 41.95
C GLU A 321 54.42 -16.13 41.56
N THR A 322 53.51 -15.41 42.19
CA THR A 322 52.73 -15.42 43.44
C THR A 322 51.80 -14.18 43.24
N SER A 323 50.55 -14.03 43.70
CA SER A 323 50.04 -14.03 45.08
C SER A 323 48.86 -13.04 45.16
N LYS A 324 47.97 -13.30 46.13
CA LYS A 324 47.21 -12.33 46.96
C LYS A 324 45.88 -11.75 46.46
N THR A 325 44.84 -12.58 46.61
CA THR A 325 43.85 -12.56 47.71
C THR A 325 43.70 -11.26 48.56
N ILE A 326 42.46 -10.75 48.75
CA ILE A 326 41.63 -10.90 49.98
C ILE A 326 40.45 -9.89 50.07
N ASN A 327 39.28 -10.48 50.32
CA ASN A 327 38.09 -10.10 51.12
C ASN A 327 37.43 -8.71 51.04
N GLY A 328 36.11 -8.77 50.86
CA GLY A 328 35.23 -8.87 52.04
C GLY A 328 34.07 -7.88 52.10
N GLY A 329 32.90 -8.36 52.54
CA GLY A 329 31.92 -7.49 53.21
C GLY A 329 30.53 -7.39 52.58
N GLU A 330 29.79 -8.50 52.65
CA GLU A 330 28.39 -8.64 53.05
C GLU A 330 27.44 -7.44 53.31
N GLN A 331 26.16 -7.71 52.99
CA GLN A 331 24.90 -7.38 53.69
C GLN A 331 23.98 -6.22 53.22
N ARG A 332 22.95 -6.65 52.47
CA ARG A 332 21.48 -6.50 52.68
C ARG A 332 20.94 -5.37 53.59
N ALA A 333 19.98 -4.61 53.05
CA ALA A 333 18.58 -4.42 53.51
C ALA A 333 17.99 -3.19 52.78
N ALA A 334 16.98 -3.33 51.91
CA ALA A 334 15.54 -3.41 52.18
C ALA A 334 14.83 -2.07 52.51
N LYS A 335 13.73 -1.85 51.75
CA LYS A 335 12.55 -0.98 51.97
C LYS A 335 12.61 0.50 51.59
N GLY A 336 11.58 0.93 50.83
CA GLY A 336 11.19 2.33 50.72
C GLY A 336 10.18 2.60 49.60
N PHE A 337 8.90 2.47 49.90
CA PHE A 337 7.74 2.75 49.05
C PHE A 337 7.30 4.23 49.19
N ARG A 338 6.55 4.75 48.19
CA ARG A 338 5.86 6.06 48.06
C ARG A 338 6.72 7.21 47.49
N ARG A 339 6.23 8.04 46.57
CA ARG A 339 4.87 8.39 46.14
C ARG A 339 4.69 8.31 44.63
#